data_AF-A0A3R9X297-F1
#
_entry.id   AF-A0A3R9X297-F1
#
_cell.length_a   1.000
_cell.length_b   1.000
_cell.length_c   1.000
_cell.angle_alpha   90.00
_cell.angle_beta   90.00
_cell.angle_gamma   90.00
#
_symmetry.space_group_name_H-M   'P 1'
#
loop_
_entity.id
_entity.type
_entity.pdbx_description
1 polymer ?
#
loop_
_entity_poly.entity_id
_entity_poly.type
_entity_poly.pdbx_seq_one_letter_code
_entity_poly.pdbx_strand_id
1 'polypeptide(L)'
;MSRTILDVHILQTVPPSNINRDDTGAPKSAVYGGVRRSRVSSQAWKKATRNAFGELLDPAELGVRTKKVVDALTRRITARETSLTAEQVWPMAAEVIQVATGAKIETPARKTGAKGGKGDPREEGASDTQAPQSSYLLFLSARQLDLLADLAIEGIAKKADPKVHLKDPEVKSRAKKAAATRHSVDIALFGRMVADNTDLNVDAAAQVAHALSVHSVDLEADYFTAVDDQNGDAEPGAGMIGTVDFNSATLYRYAAVDVDLLAANLDAGLTDDERTAGQAPEPVRRAVEAFVEAFTLSMPSGKINTFGNHTLPDAVVVKLRSARPISFVGAFERAVTREGTGDGHVRAACEALAAHVPAVEESFGAAADHTWIVRVGEQTEALAPLGEQVNLRELVGKVGDAVAERLGKRG
;
A
#
# COMPACT_ATOMS: atom_id res chain seq x y z
N MET A 1 -6.58 11.25 -27.06
CA MET A 1 -6.45 12.09 -25.86
C MET A 1 -5.11 11.77 -25.23
N SER A 2 -4.28 12.78 -24.89
CA SER A 2 -3.08 12.56 -24.08
C SER A 2 -3.50 12.02 -22.71
N ARG A 3 -2.64 11.29 -22.00
CA ARG A 3 -2.85 10.81 -20.62
C ARG A 3 -1.77 11.36 -19.72
N THR A 4 -2.09 11.79 -18.51
CA THR A 4 -1.08 12.20 -17.53
C THR A 4 -0.59 10.97 -16.77
N ILE A 5 0.58 10.47 -17.16
CA ILE A 5 1.18 9.28 -16.55
C ILE A 5 2.44 9.68 -15.78
N LEU A 6 2.53 9.26 -14.52
CA LEU A 6 3.70 9.45 -13.68
C LEU A 6 4.43 8.11 -13.49
N ASP A 7 5.65 7.99 -13.99
CA ASP A 7 6.53 6.84 -13.74
C ASP A 7 7.51 7.18 -12.61
N VAL A 8 7.67 6.27 -11.65
CA VAL A 8 8.60 6.40 -10.52
C VAL A 8 9.55 5.20 -10.54
N HIS A 9 10.82 5.47 -10.80
CA HIS A 9 11.91 4.50 -10.85
C HIS A 9 12.83 4.72 -9.67
N ILE A 10 13.17 3.65 -8.94
CA ILE A 10 14.00 3.76 -7.73
C ILE A 10 15.09 2.69 -7.78
N LEU A 11 16.34 3.09 -7.52
CA LEU A 11 17.43 2.21 -7.15
C LEU A 11 17.66 2.34 -5.65
N GLN A 12 17.57 1.21 -4.94
CA GLN A 12 17.74 1.17 -3.49
C GLN A 12 18.54 -0.06 -3.08
N THR A 13 19.70 0.17 -2.47
CA THR A 13 20.44 -0.89 -1.80
C THR A 13 19.83 -1.22 -0.44
N VAL A 14 19.67 -2.52 -0.20
CA VAL A 14 19.23 -3.09 1.08
C VAL A 14 20.35 -4.00 1.60
N PRO A 15 20.77 -3.85 2.87
CA PRO A 15 21.80 -4.67 3.49
C PRO A 15 21.33 -6.13 3.65
N PRO A 16 22.20 -7.03 4.16
CA PRO A 16 21.79 -8.37 4.59
C PRO A 16 20.47 -8.33 5.37
N SER A 17 19.41 -8.89 4.80
CA SER A 17 18.05 -8.76 5.35
C SER A 17 17.09 -9.79 4.78
N ASN A 18 15.91 -9.87 5.41
CA ASN A 18 14.79 -10.70 4.97
C ASN A 18 13.46 -9.91 5.00
N ILE A 19 13.43 -8.83 4.21
CA ILE A 19 12.32 -7.86 4.16
C ILE A 19 11.02 -8.44 3.60
N ASN A 20 11.12 -9.50 2.77
CA ASN A 20 9.96 -10.20 2.23
C ASN A 20 10.26 -11.68 1.96
N ARG A 21 9.61 -12.55 2.75
CA ARG A 21 9.78 -14.01 2.72
C ARG A 21 8.60 -14.78 2.15
N ASP A 22 8.86 -15.99 1.71
CA ASP A 22 7.84 -17.00 1.39
C ASP A 22 7.36 -17.75 2.65
N ASP A 23 6.60 -18.82 2.43
CA ASP A 23 6.03 -19.70 3.44
C ASP A 23 7.07 -20.57 4.17
N THR A 24 8.24 -20.78 3.57
CA THR A 24 9.37 -21.50 4.19
C THR A 24 10.22 -20.60 5.08
N GLY A 25 10.04 -19.28 4.96
CA GLY A 25 10.80 -18.28 5.70
C GLY A 25 11.96 -17.67 4.92
N ALA A 26 12.28 -18.20 3.73
CA ALA A 26 13.34 -17.70 2.88
C ALA A 26 12.95 -16.40 2.16
N PRO A 27 13.90 -15.46 1.93
CA PRO A 27 13.71 -14.31 1.06
C PRO A 27 13.17 -14.72 -0.32
N LYS A 28 12.12 -14.04 -0.77
CA LYS A 28 11.56 -14.31 -2.10
C LYS A 28 12.58 -14.01 -3.19
N SER A 29 12.63 -14.87 -4.20
CA SER A 29 13.48 -14.70 -5.38
C SER A 29 12.66 -14.84 -6.68
N ALA A 30 13.30 -14.53 -7.81
CA ALA A 30 12.82 -14.82 -9.16
C ALA A 30 14.00 -14.98 -10.13
N VAL A 31 13.78 -15.65 -11.26
CA VAL A 31 14.77 -15.74 -12.35
C VAL A 31 14.51 -14.62 -13.34
N TYR A 32 15.53 -13.81 -13.66
CA TYR A 32 15.47 -12.76 -14.67
C TYR A 32 16.82 -12.60 -15.36
N GLY A 33 16.82 -12.65 -16.70
CA GLY A 33 18.05 -12.70 -17.50
C GLY A 33 18.91 -13.94 -17.23
N GLY A 34 18.26 -15.07 -16.97
CA GLY A 34 18.94 -16.36 -16.71
C GLY A 34 19.58 -16.52 -15.33
N VAL A 35 19.51 -15.53 -14.44
CA VAL A 35 20.09 -15.61 -13.08
C VAL A 35 19.06 -15.38 -11.98
N ARG A 36 19.33 -15.91 -10.78
CA ARG A 36 18.51 -15.70 -9.58
C ARG A 36 18.65 -14.26 -9.07
N ARG A 37 17.51 -13.58 -8.87
CA ARG A 37 17.38 -12.23 -8.34
C ARG A 37 16.64 -12.22 -7.01
N SER A 38 17.00 -11.32 -6.11
CA SER A 38 16.17 -11.01 -4.95
C SER A 38 14.90 -10.35 -5.46
N ARG A 39 13.74 -10.74 -4.90
CA ARG A 39 12.44 -10.22 -5.31
C ARG A 39 11.66 -9.76 -4.10
N VAL A 40 11.27 -8.49 -4.09
CA VAL A 40 10.30 -7.97 -3.13
C VAL A 40 8.95 -7.83 -3.81
N SER A 41 7.94 -8.47 -3.23
CA SER A 41 6.62 -8.53 -3.84
C SER A 41 5.91 -7.17 -3.87
N SER A 42 5.17 -6.88 -4.94
CA SER A 42 4.49 -5.59 -5.12
C SER A 42 3.51 -5.31 -3.97
N GLN A 43 2.85 -6.35 -3.44
CA GLN A 43 1.96 -6.23 -2.28
C GLN A 43 2.68 -5.81 -0.99
N ALA A 44 3.94 -6.21 -0.80
CA ALA A 44 4.72 -5.80 0.37
C ALA A 44 5.01 -4.29 0.30
N TRP A 45 5.37 -3.80 -0.90
CA TRP A 45 5.57 -2.39 -1.17
C TRP A 45 4.26 -1.59 -1.09
N LYS A 46 3.18 -2.04 -1.75
CA LYS A 46 1.86 -1.39 -1.65
C LYS A 46 1.39 -1.27 -0.20
N LYS A 47 1.62 -2.30 0.63
CA LYS A 47 1.28 -2.25 2.07
C LYS A 47 2.13 -1.22 2.80
N ALA A 48 3.45 -1.20 2.58
CA ALA A 48 4.35 -0.25 3.21
C ALA A 48 4.00 1.20 2.83
N THR A 49 3.79 1.46 1.54
CA THR A 49 3.35 2.76 1.01
C THR A 49 2.01 3.19 1.61
N ARG A 50 1.01 2.30 1.63
CA ARG A 50 -0.29 2.61 2.22
C ARG A 50 -0.21 2.92 3.71
N ASN A 51 0.65 2.22 4.45
CA ASN A 51 0.82 2.50 5.87
C ASN A 51 1.42 3.91 6.09
N ALA A 52 2.39 4.31 5.26
CA ALA A 52 3.00 5.63 5.32
C ALA A 52 2.00 6.76 5.02
N PHE A 53 0.93 6.51 4.26
CA PHE A 53 -0.13 7.51 4.07
C PHE A 53 -0.76 8.00 5.37
N GLY A 54 -0.77 7.19 6.43
CA GLY A 54 -1.31 7.60 7.73
C GLY A 54 -0.57 8.78 8.39
N GLU A 55 0.66 9.05 7.96
CA GLU A 55 1.47 10.18 8.43
C GLU A 55 1.43 11.38 7.46
N LEU A 56 0.99 11.16 6.22
CA LEU A 56 1.04 12.16 5.13
C LEU A 56 -0.33 12.74 4.76
N LEU A 57 -1.42 12.01 5.04
CA LEU A 57 -2.77 12.36 4.65
C LEU A 57 -3.71 12.38 5.86
N ASP A 58 -4.81 13.12 5.73
CA ASP A 58 -5.84 13.11 6.77
C ASP A 58 -6.47 11.70 6.85
N PRO A 59 -6.66 11.11 8.04
CA PRO A 59 -7.36 9.84 8.21
C PRO A 59 -8.74 9.76 7.51
N ALA A 60 -9.42 10.88 7.29
CA ALA A 60 -10.68 10.97 6.53
C ALA A 60 -10.49 10.71 5.02
N GLU A 61 -9.27 10.80 4.50
CA GLU A 61 -8.89 10.53 3.11
C GLU A 61 -8.43 9.09 2.89
N LEU A 62 -8.39 8.27 3.95
CA LEU A 62 -7.87 6.91 3.94
C LEU A 62 -8.96 5.86 4.12
N GLY A 63 -8.66 4.62 3.73
CA GLY A 63 -9.54 3.48 3.87
C GLY A 63 -9.10 2.51 4.95
N VAL A 64 -10.04 1.71 5.44
CA VAL A 64 -9.81 0.65 6.41
C VAL A 64 -10.07 -0.70 5.75
N ARG A 65 -9.04 -1.55 5.74
CA ARG A 65 -9.14 -2.95 5.25
C ARG A 65 -9.27 -3.91 6.42
N THR A 66 -10.44 -4.48 6.65
CA THR A 66 -10.72 -5.30 7.84
C THR A 66 -11.85 -6.31 7.62
N LYS A 67 -11.86 -7.39 8.41
CA LYS A 67 -13.04 -8.24 8.60
C LYS A 67 -13.97 -7.69 9.69
N LYS A 68 -13.41 -6.93 10.64
CA LYS A 68 -14.12 -6.29 11.75
C LYS A 68 -14.82 -4.99 11.31
N VAL A 69 -15.49 -5.04 10.17
CA VAL A 69 -16.12 -3.87 9.54
C VAL A 69 -17.28 -3.34 10.38
N VAL A 70 -18.04 -4.23 11.03
CA VAL A 70 -19.16 -3.84 11.92
C VAL A 70 -18.62 -3.12 13.15
N ASP A 71 -17.52 -3.61 13.75
CA ASP A 71 -16.85 -2.91 14.86
C ASP A 71 -16.31 -1.54 14.41
N ALA A 72 -15.68 -1.46 13.24
CA ALA A 72 -15.21 -0.19 12.68
C ALA A 72 -16.35 0.83 12.47
N LEU A 73 -17.51 0.37 11.98
CA LEU A 73 -18.71 1.20 11.83
C LEU A 73 -19.32 1.58 13.19
N THR A 74 -19.38 0.62 14.11
CA THR A 74 -19.93 0.81 15.46
C THR A 74 -19.17 1.89 16.22
N ARG A 75 -17.83 1.87 16.18
CA ARG A 75 -17.00 2.90 16.82
C ARG A 75 -17.29 4.30 16.27
N ARG A 76 -17.61 4.43 14.98
CA ARG A 76 -17.98 5.72 14.37
C ARG A 76 -19.34 6.19 14.85
N ILE A 77 -20.30 5.26 14.95
CA ILE A 77 -21.64 5.55 15.45
C ILE A 77 -21.59 5.97 16.92
N THR A 78 -20.92 5.21 17.78
CA THR A 78 -20.86 5.51 19.23
C THR A 78 -20.02 6.75 19.55
N ALA A 79 -19.08 7.13 18.68
CA ALA A 79 -18.38 8.41 18.79
C ALA A 79 -19.29 9.62 18.48
N ARG A 80 -20.33 9.45 17.65
CA ARG A 80 -21.32 10.50 17.33
C ARG A 80 -22.50 10.50 18.30
N GLU A 81 -22.92 9.32 18.72
CA GLU A 81 -24.06 9.07 19.59
C GLU A 81 -23.59 8.34 20.86
N THR A 82 -23.03 9.09 21.80
CA THR A 82 -22.39 8.54 23.01
C THR A 82 -23.38 7.85 23.97
N SER A 83 -24.69 8.02 23.76
CA SER A 83 -25.73 7.34 24.54
C SER A 83 -25.96 5.88 24.11
N LEU A 84 -25.44 5.46 22.95
CA LEU A 84 -25.63 4.11 22.42
C LEU A 84 -24.50 3.18 22.85
N THR A 85 -24.83 1.96 23.27
CA THR A 85 -23.83 0.90 23.50
C THR A 85 -23.51 0.16 22.22
N ALA A 86 -22.35 -0.52 22.17
CA ALA A 86 -21.93 -1.27 21.00
C ALA A 86 -22.95 -2.37 20.62
N GLU A 87 -23.50 -3.07 21.62
CA GLU A 87 -24.46 -4.15 21.46
C GLU A 87 -25.79 -3.67 20.87
N GLN A 88 -26.20 -2.44 21.20
CA GLN A 88 -27.38 -1.81 20.62
C GLN A 88 -27.19 -1.45 19.13
N VAL A 89 -25.95 -1.12 18.75
CA VAL A 89 -25.59 -0.67 17.40
C VAL A 89 -25.33 -1.85 16.45
N TRP A 90 -24.75 -2.95 16.93
CA TRP A 90 -24.33 -4.08 16.08
C TRP A 90 -25.41 -4.61 15.12
N PRO A 91 -26.69 -4.81 15.51
CA PRO A 91 -27.70 -5.31 14.59
C PRO A 91 -27.92 -4.38 13.39
N MET A 92 -27.98 -3.07 13.64
CA MET A 92 -28.14 -2.08 12.57
C MET A 92 -26.88 -1.97 11.71
N ALA A 93 -25.71 -1.89 12.34
CA ALA A 93 -24.43 -1.78 11.63
C ALA A 93 -24.16 -3.01 10.74
N ALA A 94 -24.49 -4.22 11.21
CA ALA A 94 -24.36 -5.45 10.43
C ALA A 94 -25.25 -5.44 9.18
N GLU A 95 -26.53 -5.07 9.34
CA GLU A 95 -27.48 -5.02 8.22
C GLU A 95 -27.09 -3.93 7.20
N VAL A 96 -26.69 -2.75 7.67
CA VAL A 96 -26.22 -1.65 6.81
C VAL A 96 -25.02 -2.11 5.96
N ILE A 97 -24.01 -2.75 6.57
CA ILE A 97 -22.86 -3.26 5.82
C ILE A 97 -23.26 -4.36 4.84
N GLN A 98 -24.10 -5.30 5.27
CA GLN A 98 -24.53 -6.40 4.41
C GLN A 98 -25.30 -5.89 3.19
N VAL A 99 -26.20 -4.92 3.36
CA VAL A 99 -27.00 -4.36 2.27
C VAL A 99 -26.17 -3.43 1.36
N ALA A 100 -25.25 -2.66 1.95
CA ALA A 100 -24.37 -1.77 1.19
C ALA A 100 -23.33 -2.54 0.38
N THR A 101 -22.75 -3.60 0.96
CA THR A 101 -21.61 -4.31 0.37
C THR A 101 -21.96 -5.63 -0.28
N GLY A 102 -23.09 -6.25 0.07
CA GLY A 102 -23.42 -7.62 -0.31
C GLY A 102 -22.64 -8.68 0.48
N ALA A 103 -21.70 -8.28 1.33
CA ALA A 103 -20.85 -9.20 2.06
C ALA A 103 -21.65 -9.97 3.12
N LYS A 104 -21.36 -11.26 3.23
CA LYS A 104 -21.90 -12.10 4.31
C LYS A 104 -21.30 -11.67 5.66
N ILE A 105 -22.16 -11.30 6.60
CA ILE A 105 -21.80 -10.93 7.97
C ILE A 105 -22.14 -12.08 8.92
N GLU A 106 -21.16 -12.49 9.73
CA GLU A 106 -21.26 -13.61 10.66
C GLU A 106 -20.68 -13.24 12.01
N THR A 107 -21.32 -13.70 13.09
CA THR A 107 -20.73 -13.61 14.43
C THR A 107 -19.67 -14.69 14.58
N PRO A 108 -18.42 -14.35 14.93
CA PRO A 108 -17.38 -15.36 15.10
C PRO A 108 -17.78 -16.38 16.18
N ALA A 109 -17.73 -17.67 15.85
CA ALA A 109 -17.86 -18.71 16.86
C ALA A 109 -16.63 -18.68 17.79
N ARG A 110 -16.86 -18.75 19.11
CA ARG A 110 -15.79 -18.86 20.10
C ARG A 110 -14.93 -20.08 19.73
N LYS A 111 -13.62 -19.91 19.53
CA LYS A 111 -12.68 -21.03 19.47
C LYS A 111 -12.56 -21.63 20.87
N THR A 112 -13.51 -22.47 21.26
CA THR A 112 -13.30 -23.45 22.32
C THR A 112 -12.39 -24.55 21.77
N GLY A 113 -11.09 -24.42 22.03
CA GLY A 113 -10.12 -25.52 21.95
C GLY A 113 -9.12 -25.47 20.78
N ALA A 114 -7.88 -25.12 21.12
CA ALA A 114 -6.70 -25.83 20.62
C ALA A 114 -5.84 -26.17 21.84
N LYS A 115 -5.46 -27.45 21.93
CA LYS A 115 -4.93 -28.17 23.08
C LYS A 115 -3.60 -27.62 23.62
N GLY A 116 -3.48 -27.59 24.95
CA GLY A 116 -2.21 -27.76 25.67
C GLY A 116 -1.80 -26.60 26.58
N GLY A 117 -2.08 -26.73 27.88
CA GLY A 117 -1.45 -25.90 28.91
C GLY A 117 -2.41 -25.49 30.03
N LYS A 118 -2.30 -26.17 31.19
CA LYS A 118 -2.86 -25.69 32.47
C LYS A 118 -2.21 -24.35 32.82
N GLY A 119 -2.98 -23.31 33.15
CA GLY A 119 -2.44 -22.05 33.64
C GLY A 119 -3.46 -20.94 33.84
N ASP A 120 -3.93 -20.83 35.09
CA ASP A 120 -4.56 -19.71 35.79
C ASP A 120 -6.03 -19.29 35.50
N PRO A 121 -6.93 -19.34 36.51
CA PRO A 121 -8.26 -18.75 36.46
C PRO A 121 -8.18 -17.30 36.93
N ARG A 122 -8.08 -16.35 36.00
CA ARG A 122 -8.37 -14.93 36.27
C ARG A 122 -9.23 -14.33 35.17
N GLU A 123 -10.27 -13.64 35.64
CA GLU A 123 -11.24 -12.80 34.95
C GLU A 123 -12.47 -13.49 34.32
N GLU A 124 -13.26 -14.11 35.20
CA GLU A 124 -14.72 -14.11 35.07
C GLU A 124 -15.24 -12.68 35.34
N GLY A 125 -15.54 -11.91 34.29
CA GLY A 125 -16.05 -10.53 34.48
C GLY A 125 -16.43 -9.72 33.24
N ALA A 126 -16.10 -10.15 32.02
CA ALA A 126 -16.59 -9.51 30.80
C ALA A 126 -17.55 -10.44 30.06
N SER A 127 -18.79 -9.99 29.88
CA SER A 127 -19.72 -10.54 28.88
C SER A 127 -19.10 -10.31 27.49
N ASP A 128 -18.21 -11.21 27.06
CA ASP A 128 -17.38 -11.01 25.88
C ASP A 128 -18.12 -11.44 24.60
N THR A 129 -19.25 -10.79 24.34
CA THR A 129 -19.97 -10.89 23.06
C THR A 129 -19.13 -10.24 21.97
N GLN A 130 -18.77 -10.98 20.93
CA GLN A 130 -17.99 -10.43 19.82
C GLN A 130 -18.89 -9.80 18.77
N ALA A 131 -18.49 -8.62 18.28
CA ALA A 131 -19.16 -7.97 17.16
C ALA A 131 -19.17 -8.88 15.90
N PRO A 132 -20.26 -8.87 15.11
CA PRO A 132 -20.29 -9.55 13.83
C PRO A 132 -19.17 -9.08 12.88
N GLN A 133 -18.73 -9.93 11.96
CA GLN A 133 -17.62 -9.67 11.05
C GLN A 133 -17.96 -10.13 9.64
N SER A 134 -17.34 -9.52 8.63
CA SER A 134 -17.45 -10.00 7.25
C SER A 134 -16.63 -11.27 7.05
N SER A 135 -17.13 -12.18 6.20
CA SER A 135 -16.47 -13.45 5.88
C SER A 135 -15.08 -13.26 5.25
N TYR A 136 -14.90 -12.17 4.48
CA TYR A 136 -13.64 -11.74 3.87
C TYR A 136 -13.27 -10.29 4.24
N LEU A 137 -12.05 -9.88 3.88
CA LEU A 137 -11.56 -8.52 4.11
C LEU A 137 -12.31 -7.54 3.21
N LEU A 138 -13.04 -6.61 3.82
CA LEU A 138 -13.62 -5.47 3.13
C LEU A 138 -12.67 -4.29 3.23
N PHE A 139 -12.65 -3.47 2.18
CA PHE A 139 -11.88 -2.24 2.12
C PHE A 139 -12.83 -1.07 1.87
N LEU A 140 -13.09 -0.29 2.92
CA LEU A 140 -14.02 0.84 2.86
C LEU A 140 -13.30 2.13 3.21
N SER A 141 -13.60 3.19 2.47
CA SER A 141 -13.06 4.53 2.74
C SER A 141 -13.64 5.07 4.04
N ALA A 142 -12.91 5.96 4.72
CA ALA A 142 -13.43 6.64 5.90
C ALA A 142 -14.76 7.35 5.60
N ARG A 143 -14.82 8.16 4.54
CA ARG A 143 -16.05 8.87 4.15
C ARG A 143 -17.22 7.93 3.88
N GLN A 144 -16.96 6.76 3.30
CA GLN A 144 -17.99 5.74 3.07
C GLN A 144 -18.53 5.20 4.40
N LEU A 145 -17.65 4.90 5.35
CA LEU A 145 -18.05 4.48 6.69
C LEU A 145 -18.82 5.57 7.44
N ASP A 146 -18.48 6.84 7.24
CA ASP A 146 -19.20 7.97 7.82
C ASP A 146 -20.62 8.10 7.29
N LEU A 147 -20.81 8.00 5.98
CA LEU A 147 -22.14 8.01 5.36
C LEU A 147 -22.98 6.81 5.78
N LEU A 148 -22.36 5.63 5.92
CA LEU A 148 -23.03 4.44 6.43
C LEU A 148 -23.37 4.56 7.93
N ALA A 149 -22.56 5.28 8.70
CA ALA A 149 -22.84 5.54 10.11
C ALA A 149 -24.07 6.45 10.26
N ASP A 150 -24.19 7.49 9.43
CA ASP A 150 -25.36 8.39 9.45
C ASP A 150 -26.65 7.63 9.12
N LEU A 151 -26.63 6.75 8.13
CA LEU A 151 -27.76 5.86 7.81
C LEU A 151 -28.12 4.95 8.98
N ALA A 152 -27.14 4.39 9.67
CA ALA A 152 -27.39 3.56 10.84
C ALA A 152 -28.01 4.36 11.99
N ILE A 153 -27.53 5.58 12.24
CA ILE A 153 -28.05 6.48 13.27
C ILE A 153 -29.51 6.87 12.96
N GLU A 154 -29.83 7.22 11.70
CA GLU A 154 -31.21 7.51 11.27
C GLU A 154 -32.17 6.35 11.58
N GLY A 155 -31.73 5.11 11.33
CA GLY A 155 -32.52 3.90 11.61
C GLY A 155 -32.70 3.65 13.11
N ILE A 156 -31.63 3.82 13.90
CA ILE A 156 -31.64 3.63 15.36
C ILE A 156 -32.53 4.69 16.03
N ALA A 157 -32.44 5.95 15.64
CA ALA A 157 -33.24 7.04 16.19
C ALA A 157 -34.76 6.81 15.98
N LYS A 158 -35.12 6.19 14.85
CA LYS A 158 -36.51 5.79 14.54
C LYS A 158 -36.98 4.53 15.27
N LYS A 159 -36.10 3.88 16.06
CA LYS A 159 -36.32 2.55 16.66
C LYS A 159 -36.81 1.52 15.63
N ALA A 160 -36.32 1.65 14.40
CA ALA A 160 -36.74 0.78 13.31
C ALA A 160 -36.07 -0.60 13.43
N ASP A 161 -36.79 -1.65 13.03
CA ASP A 161 -36.16 -2.95 12.80
C ASP A 161 -35.12 -2.82 11.67
N PRO A 162 -33.87 -3.29 11.84
CA PRO A 162 -32.81 -3.13 10.83
C PRO A 162 -33.20 -3.65 9.45
N LYS A 163 -33.84 -4.83 9.37
CA LYS A 163 -34.22 -5.44 8.09
C LYS A 163 -35.35 -4.69 7.43
N VAL A 164 -36.28 -4.14 8.20
CA VAL A 164 -37.36 -3.31 7.65
C VAL A 164 -36.81 -1.98 7.13
N HIS A 165 -35.94 -1.33 7.92
CA HIS A 165 -35.34 -0.04 7.54
C HIS A 165 -34.51 -0.14 6.25
N LEU A 166 -33.68 -1.18 6.12
CA LEU A 166 -32.80 -1.37 4.97
C LEU A 166 -33.48 -2.06 3.76
N LYS A 167 -34.73 -2.53 3.92
CA LYS A 167 -35.58 -2.98 2.81
C LYS A 167 -36.24 -1.83 2.07
N ASP A 168 -36.34 -0.66 2.69
CA ASP A 168 -36.80 0.56 2.02
C ASP A 168 -35.91 0.81 0.78
N PRO A 169 -36.50 0.90 -0.43
CA PRO A 169 -35.74 1.11 -1.66
C PRO A 169 -34.84 2.34 -1.62
N GLU A 170 -35.27 3.42 -0.96
CA GLU A 170 -34.50 4.67 -0.87
C GLU A 170 -33.29 4.50 0.04
N VAL A 171 -33.48 3.92 1.23
CA VAL A 171 -32.39 3.66 2.20
C VAL A 171 -31.39 2.66 1.61
N LYS A 172 -31.88 1.60 0.98
CA LYS A 172 -31.04 0.60 0.29
C LYS A 172 -30.18 1.23 -0.80
N SER A 173 -30.77 2.11 -1.62
CA SER A 173 -30.05 2.84 -2.67
C SER A 173 -28.99 3.76 -2.08
N ARG A 174 -29.32 4.52 -1.03
CA ARG A 174 -28.38 5.39 -0.31
C ARG A 174 -27.21 4.59 0.27
N ALA A 175 -27.46 3.44 0.89
CA ALA A 175 -26.43 2.57 1.47
C ALA A 175 -25.46 2.03 0.40
N LYS A 176 -25.99 1.53 -0.72
CA LYS A 176 -25.17 1.06 -1.85
C LYS A 176 -24.35 2.20 -2.46
N LYS A 177 -24.97 3.36 -2.70
CA LYS A 177 -24.28 4.55 -3.21
C LYS A 177 -23.17 5.00 -2.27
N ALA A 178 -23.41 5.00 -0.96
CA ALA A 178 -22.42 5.34 0.05
C ALA A 178 -21.20 4.40 0.00
N ALA A 179 -21.39 3.09 -0.20
CA ALA A 179 -20.27 2.15 -0.34
C ALA A 179 -19.52 2.24 -1.70
N ALA A 180 -20.20 2.73 -2.74
CA ALA A 180 -19.70 2.79 -4.12
C ALA A 180 -19.06 4.14 -4.51
N THR A 181 -19.13 5.17 -3.67
CA THR A 181 -18.65 6.53 -4.00
C THR A 181 -17.66 7.06 -2.96
N ARG A 182 -17.12 8.28 -3.15
CA ARG A 182 -16.23 8.97 -2.18
C ARG A 182 -15.02 8.12 -1.79
N HIS A 183 -14.32 7.59 -2.79
CA HIS A 183 -13.18 6.71 -2.57
C HIS A 183 -12.04 7.43 -1.86
N SER A 184 -11.40 6.73 -0.92
CA SER A 184 -10.16 7.15 -0.29
C SER A 184 -8.98 7.06 -1.26
N VAL A 185 -7.90 7.79 -0.96
CA VAL A 185 -6.68 7.84 -1.79
C VAL A 185 -6.08 6.45 -2.01
N ASP A 186 -6.07 5.61 -0.98
CA ASP A 186 -5.55 4.24 -1.05
C ASP A 186 -6.42 3.30 -1.90
N ILE A 187 -7.74 3.47 -1.92
CA ILE A 187 -8.65 2.74 -2.81
C ILE A 187 -8.51 3.26 -4.25
N ALA A 188 -8.45 4.58 -4.44
CA ALA A 188 -8.30 5.18 -5.77
C ALA A 188 -6.97 4.79 -6.45
N LEU A 189 -5.87 4.72 -5.67
CA LEU A 189 -4.57 4.29 -6.17
C LEU A 189 -4.47 2.78 -6.36
N PHE A 190 -4.83 1.98 -5.35
CA PHE A 190 -4.54 0.54 -5.36
C PHE A 190 -5.71 -0.35 -5.75
N GLY A 191 -6.87 0.25 -5.99
CA GLY A 191 -8.10 -0.43 -6.37
C GLY A 191 -8.77 -1.18 -5.22
N ARG A 192 -9.95 -1.70 -5.53
CA ARG A 192 -10.75 -2.52 -4.64
C ARG A 192 -11.43 -3.62 -5.45
N MET A 193 -11.42 -4.84 -4.91
CA MET A 193 -12.15 -5.98 -5.48
C MET A 193 -13.08 -6.57 -4.41
N VAL A 194 -14.37 -6.70 -4.75
CA VAL A 194 -15.41 -7.32 -3.93
C VAL A 194 -16.15 -8.32 -4.81
N ALA A 195 -15.96 -9.61 -4.55
CA ALA A 195 -16.49 -10.68 -5.40
C ALA A 195 -18.04 -10.75 -5.37
N ASP A 196 -18.64 -10.52 -4.20
CA ASP A 196 -20.10 -10.61 -4.04
C ASP A 196 -20.86 -9.42 -4.63
N ASN A 197 -20.15 -8.31 -4.92
CA ASN A 197 -20.74 -7.10 -5.49
C ASN A 197 -19.73 -6.36 -6.36
N THR A 198 -19.77 -6.64 -7.66
CA THR A 198 -18.86 -6.08 -8.65
C THR A 198 -19.02 -4.57 -8.84
N ASP A 199 -20.18 -3.99 -8.48
CA ASP A 199 -20.42 -2.54 -8.55
C ASP A 199 -19.53 -1.76 -7.58
N LEU A 200 -18.91 -2.45 -6.61
CA LEU A 200 -17.97 -1.87 -5.66
C LEU A 200 -16.53 -1.98 -6.12
N ASN A 201 -16.26 -2.65 -7.25
CA ASN A 201 -14.91 -2.73 -7.77
C ASN A 201 -14.43 -1.36 -8.21
N VAL A 202 -13.18 -1.06 -7.87
CA VAL A 202 -12.51 0.18 -8.27
C VAL A 202 -11.22 -0.22 -8.95
N ASP A 203 -11.05 0.22 -10.20
CA ASP A 203 -9.83 -0.02 -10.96
C ASP A 203 -8.68 0.80 -10.36
N ALA A 204 -7.52 0.16 -10.20
CA ALA A 204 -6.37 0.79 -9.57
C ALA A 204 -5.70 1.80 -10.53
N ALA A 205 -5.56 3.05 -10.10
CA ALA A 205 -4.79 4.05 -10.84
C ALA A 205 -3.27 3.79 -10.83
N ALA A 206 -2.76 3.04 -9.83
CA ALA A 206 -1.34 2.77 -9.66
C ALA A 206 -0.96 1.32 -9.99
N GLN A 207 -0.02 1.19 -10.92
CA GLN A 207 0.68 -0.05 -11.25
C GLN A 207 1.97 -0.10 -10.45
N VAL A 208 2.18 -1.15 -9.65
CA VAL A 208 3.41 -1.33 -8.84
C VAL A 208 4.03 -2.66 -9.21
N ALA A 209 5.25 -2.63 -9.72
CA ALA A 209 5.98 -3.84 -10.08
C ALA A 209 6.54 -4.55 -8.84
N HIS A 210 6.89 -5.83 -9.00
CA HIS A 210 7.80 -6.48 -8.07
C HIS A 210 9.17 -5.79 -8.16
N ALA A 211 9.78 -5.47 -7.02
CA ALA A 211 11.15 -4.99 -7.03
C ALA A 211 12.09 -6.18 -7.24
N LEU A 212 13.08 -6.03 -8.12
CA LEU A 212 14.05 -7.07 -8.46
C LEU A 212 15.46 -6.55 -8.23
N SER A 213 16.38 -7.42 -7.80
CA SER A 213 17.79 -7.05 -7.74
C SER A 213 18.37 -6.83 -9.14
N VAL A 214 19.17 -5.76 -9.30
CA VAL A 214 19.85 -5.42 -10.56
C VAL A 214 21.03 -6.34 -10.88
N HIS A 215 21.47 -7.13 -9.90
CA HIS A 215 22.50 -8.16 -10.01
C HIS A 215 21.96 -9.53 -9.52
N SER A 216 22.71 -10.61 -9.77
CA SER A 216 22.43 -11.92 -9.18
C SER A 216 22.58 -11.89 -7.66
N VAL A 217 21.81 -12.70 -6.94
CA VAL A 217 21.93 -12.84 -5.49
C VAL A 217 22.15 -14.29 -5.08
N ASP A 218 22.94 -14.43 -4.04
CA ASP A 218 23.08 -15.67 -3.30
C ASP A 218 22.25 -15.65 -2.03
N LEU A 219 21.75 -16.83 -1.69
CA LEU A 219 21.01 -17.05 -0.47
C LEU A 219 22.04 -17.44 0.59
N GLU A 220 22.08 -16.68 1.67
CA GLU A 220 22.91 -16.94 2.83
C GLU A 220 22.04 -17.39 3.99
N ALA A 221 22.61 -18.22 4.87
CA ALA A 221 21.90 -18.79 6.01
C ALA A 221 22.60 -18.35 7.30
N ASP A 222 21.85 -17.71 8.19
CA ASP A 222 22.29 -17.35 9.54
C ASP A 222 21.91 -18.45 10.52
N TYR A 223 22.91 -19.11 11.12
CA TYR A 223 22.71 -20.12 12.14
C TYR A 223 22.78 -19.47 13.52
N PHE A 224 21.67 -19.49 14.25
CA PHE A 224 21.57 -18.84 15.56
C PHE A 224 21.09 -19.82 16.63
N THR A 225 21.46 -19.51 17.87
CA THR A 225 21.02 -20.23 19.06
C THR A 225 20.30 -19.28 20.01
N ALA A 226 19.37 -19.81 20.79
CA ALA A 226 18.85 -19.16 21.99
C ALA A 226 19.29 -20.00 23.19
N VAL A 227 19.99 -19.36 24.11
CA VAL A 227 20.47 -19.97 25.35
C VAL A 227 19.41 -19.77 26.43
N ASP A 228 19.27 -20.76 27.32
CA ASP A 228 18.46 -20.61 28.53
C ASP A 228 19.35 -20.04 29.65
N ASP A 229 19.02 -18.83 30.11
CA ASP A 229 19.79 -18.13 31.14
C ASP A 229 19.77 -18.83 32.51
N GLN A 230 18.88 -19.81 32.74
CA GLN A 230 18.81 -20.60 33.98
C GLN A 230 19.57 -21.93 33.92
N ASN A 231 20.15 -22.29 32.76
CA ASN A 231 20.95 -23.50 32.65
C ASN A 231 22.25 -23.37 33.47
N GLY A 232 22.55 -24.38 34.28
CA GLY A 232 23.82 -24.46 35.02
C GLY A 232 24.97 -25.01 34.18
N ASP A 233 26.19 -25.00 34.72
CA ASP A 233 27.42 -25.44 34.03
C ASP A 233 27.39 -26.91 33.54
N ALA A 234 26.48 -27.73 34.07
CA ALA A 234 26.28 -29.12 33.65
C ALA A 234 25.40 -29.27 32.39
N GLU A 235 24.67 -28.22 31.99
CA GLU A 235 23.77 -28.22 30.82
C GLU A 235 24.01 -26.99 29.91
N PRO A 236 25.23 -26.76 29.38
CA PRO A 236 25.57 -25.58 28.58
C PRO A 236 24.95 -25.58 27.16
N GLY A 237 23.92 -26.39 26.92
CA GLY A 237 23.28 -26.55 25.62
C GLY A 237 22.40 -25.37 25.23
N ALA A 238 22.24 -25.18 23.91
CA ALA A 238 21.26 -24.22 23.38
C ALA A 238 19.83 -24.72 23.65
N GLY A 239 18.99 -23.88 24.25
CA GLY A 239 17.57 -24.14 24.43
C GLY A 239 16.79 -24.14 23.12
N MET A 240 17.29 -23.43 22.10
CA MET A 240 16.79 -23.48 20.73
C MET A 240 17.92 -23.27 19.74
N ILE A 241 17.85 -23.97 18.60
CA ILE A 241 18.69 -23.73 17.42
C ILE A 241 17.76 -23.42 16.26
N GLY A 242 18.14 -22.45 15.43
CA GLY A 242 17.41 -22.10 14.23
C GLY A 242 18.31 -21.63 13.11
N THR A 243 17.73 -21.54 11.93
CA THR A 243 18.37 -20.96 10.76
C THR A 243 17.44 -19.93 10.14
N VAL A 244 17.98 -18.78 9.74
CA VAL A 244 17.25 -17.75 8.99
C VAL A 244 18.01 -17.45 7.72
N ASP A 245 17.33 -17.62 6.59
CA ASP A 245 17.90 -17.22 5.31
C ASP A 245 17.78 -15.71 5.11
N PHE A 246 18.80 -15.12 4.49
CA PHE A 246 18.88 -13.70 4.14
C PHE A 246 19.63 -13.48 2.82
N ASN A 247 19.52 -12.27 2.27
CA ASN A 247 20.38 -11.81 1.18
C ASN A 247 20.61 -10.30 1.29
N SER A 248 21.52 -9.78 0.48
CA SER A 248 21.68 -8.34 0.25
C SER A 248 21.52 -8.03 -1.23
N ALA A 249 20.96 -6.86 -1.55
CA ALA A 249 20.64 -6.53 -2.94
C ALA A 249 20.52 -5.03 -3.19
N THR A 250 20.95 -4.59 -4.37
CA THR A 250 20.51 -3.34 -4.98
C THR A 250 19.25 -3.61 -5.79
N LEU A 251 18.12 -3.08 -5.33
CA LEU A 251 16.80 -3.32 -5.90
C LEU A 251 16.44 -2.21 -6.89
N TYR A 252 15.96 -2.60 -8.06
CA TYR A 252 15.18 -1.73 -8.93
C TYR A 252 13.70 -1.86 -8.58
N ARG A 253 13.08 -0.72 -8.25
CA ARG A 253 11.66 -0.60 -7.92
C ARG A 253 11.00 0.30 -8.97
N TYR A 254 9.79 -0.06 -9.37
CA TYR A 254 9.04 0.69 -10.37
C TYR A 254 7.57 0.77 -10.00
N ALA A 255 7.01 1.96 -10.16
CA ALA A 255 5.57 2.17 -10.17
C ALA A 255 5.18 3.19 -11.24
N ALA A 256 3.95 3.08 -11.72
CA ALA A 256 3.34 4.07 -12.59
C ALA A 256 1.95 4.45 -12.07
N VAL A 257 1.57 5.73 -12.21
CA VAL A 257 0.26 6.26 -11.82
C VAL A 257 -0.40 6.89 -13.03
N ASP A 258 -1.60 6.40 -13.38
CA ASP A 258 -2.51 7.11 -14.29
C ASP A 258 -3.26 8.18 -13.48
N VAL A 259 -2.81 9.42 -13.62
CA VAL A 259 -3.34 10.56 -12.85
C VAL A 259 -4.76 10.91 -13.30
N ASP A 260 -5.11 10.68 -14.57
CA ASP A 260 -6.47 10.91 -15.06
C ASP A 260 -7.45 9.89 -14.45
N LEU A 261 -7.04 8.61 -14.36
CA LEU A 261 -7.83 7.58 -13.67
C LEU A 261 -7.92 7.84 -12.16
N LEU A 262 -6.83 8.32 -11.54
CA LEU A 262 -6.83 8.72 -10.14
C LEU A 262 -7.86 9.83 -9.87
N ALA A 263 -7.88 10.87 -10.72
CA ALA A 263 -8.85 11.94 -10.64
C ALA A 263 -10.28 11.41 -10.76
N ALA A 264 -10.57 10.58 -11.76
CA ALA A 264 -11.89 9.97 -11.94
C ALA A 264 -12.33 9.13 -10.74
N ASN A 265 -11.41 8.37 -10.13
CA ASN A 265 -11.69 7.57 -8.94
C ASN A 265 -11.98 8.43 -7.70
N LEU A 266 -11.25 9.54 -7.51
CA LEU A 266 -11.47 10.45 -6.38
C LEU A 266 -12.75 11.28 -6.53
N ASP A 267 -13.11 11.64 -7.77
CA ASP A 267 -14.31 12.40 -8.09
C ASP A 267 -15.59 11.55 -8.08
N ALA A 268 -15.47 10.22 -7.96
CA ALA A 268 -16.60 9.31 -7.99
C ALA A 268 -17.64 9.65 -6.90
N GLY A 269 -18.79 10.19 -7.34
CA GLY A 269 -19.91 10.58 -6.48
C GLY A 269 -19.79 11.95 -5.81
N LEU A 270 -18.87 12.80 -6.27
CA LEU A 270 -18.92 14.25 -6.05
C LEU A 270 -19.97 14.89 -6.97
N THR A 271 -20.69 15.89 -6.46
CA THR A 271 -21.45 16.82 -7.32
C THR A 271 -20.50 17.80 -8.02
N ASP A 272 -20.96 18.46 -9.09
CA ASP A 272 -20.12 19.44 -9.80
C ASP A 272 -19.77 20.65 -8.92
N ASP A 273 -20.69 21.03 -8.02
CA ASP A 273 -20.44 22.07 -7.01
C ASP A 273 -19.34 21.65 -6.04
N GLU A 274 -19.34 20.40 -5.57
CA GLU A 274 -18.29 19.88 -4.69
C GLU A 274 -16.95 19.70 -5.41
N ARG A 275 -16.97 19.34 -6.69
CA ARG A 275 -15.75 19.25 -7.51
C ARG A 275 -15.10 20.63 -7.67
N THR A 276 -15.92 21.66 -7.87
CA THR A 276 -15.46 23.04 -8.02
C THR A 276 -15.06 23.66 -6.68
N ALA A 277 -15.84 23.42 -5.62
CA ALA A 277 -15.56 23.92 -4.27
C ALA A 277 -14.34 23.24 -3.63
N GLY A 278 -14.07 21.98 -3.98
CA GLY A 278 -12.89 21.22 -3.56
C GLY A 278 -11.57 21.68 -4.19
N GLN A 279 -11.56 22.82 -4.91
CA GLN A 279 -10.40 23.36 -5.60
C GLN A 279 -9.73 22.33 -6.51
N ALA A 280 -10.48 21.68 -7.42
CA ALA A 280 -9.88 20.84 -8.45
C ALA A 280 -8.69 21.61 -9.09
N PRO A 281 -7.43 21.12 -8.99
CA PRO A 281 -6.97 19.73 -8.87
C PRO A 281 -6.38 19.28 -7.49
N GLU A 282 -6.63 19.99 -6.40
CA GLU A 282 -5.91 19.84 -5.12
C GLU A 282 -5.95 18.41 -4.50
N PRO A 283 -7.10 17.69 -4.46
CA PRO A 283 -7.12 16.33 -3.92
C PRO A 283 -6.24 15.34 -4.71
N VAL A 284 -6.17 15.52 -6.04
CA VAL A 284 -5.35 14.68 -6.92
C VAL A 284 -3.88 15.02 -6.75
N ARG A 285 -3.54 16.32 -6.68
CA ARG A 285 -2.20 16.80 -6.36
C ARG A 285 -1.68 16.17 -5.07
N ARG A 286 -2.42 16.32 -3.96
CA ARG A 286 -2.04 15.77 -2.64
C ARG A 286 -1.89 14.25 -2.67
N ALA A 287 -2.78 13.55 -3.37
CA ALA A 287 -2.69 12.09 -3.53
C ALA A 287 -1.42 11.67 -4.28
N VAL A 288 -1.03 12.39 -5.34
CA VAL A 288 0.20 12.13 -6.09
C VAL A 288 1.45 12.46 -5.26
N GLU A 289 1.46 13.61 -4.59
CA GLU A 289 2.55 14.03 -3.69
C GLU A 289 2.79 12.98 -2.60
N ALA A 290 1.72 12.60 -1.89
CA ALA A 290 1.79 11.56 -0.87
C ALA A 290 2.22 10.20 -1.45
N PHE A 291 1.79 9.84 -2.67
CA PHE A 291 2.23 8.61 -3.33
C PHE A 291 3.73 8.62 -3.62
N VAL A 292 4.26 9.70 -4.21
CA VAL A 292 5.70 9.81 -4.54
C VAL A 292 6.54 9.74 -3.27
N GLU A 293 6.16 10.48 -2.22
CA GLU A 293 6.88 10.48 -0.95
C GLU A 293 6.80 9.12 -0.24
N ALA A 294 5.59 8.59 -0.04
CA ALA A 294 5.38 7.31 0.62
C ALA A 294 6.02 6.15 -0.15
N PHE A 295 5.90 6.12 -1.48
CA PHE A 295 6.54 5.08 -2.27
C PHE A 295 8.05 5.21 -2.15
N THR A 296 8.62 6.41 -2.19
CA THR A 296 10.07 6.59 -2.06
C THR A 296 10.62 6.15 -0.69
N LEU A 297 9.98 6.58 0.40
CA LEU A 297 10.54 6.47 1.76
C LEU A 297 10.10 5.24 2.55
N SER A 298 8.92 4.67 2.26
CA SER A 298 8.46 3.48 2.99
C SER A 298 9.36 2.28 2.71
N MET A 299 9.25 1.22 3.52
CA MET A 299 9.97 -0.05 3.40
C MET A 299 9.16 -1.21 4.01
N PRO A 300 9.18 -2.42 3.45
CA PRO A 300 8.60 -3.59 4.11
C PRO A 300 9.29 -3.91 5.44
N SER A 301 8.52 -4.18 6.49
CA SER A 301 9.01 -4.40 7.85
C SER A 301 9.33 -5.86 8.20
N GLY A 302 9.51 -6.73 7.19
CA GLY A 302 9.82 -8.14 7.42
C GLY A 302 11.17 -8.30 8.14
N LYS A 303 11.17 -8.99 9.29
CA LYS A 303 12.38 -9.28 10.10
C LYS A 303 13.22 -8.04 10.46
N ILE A 304 12.60 -6.86 10.48
CA ILE A 304 13.30 -5.58 10.61
C ILE A 304 14.05 -5.43 11.94
N ASN A 305 13.47 -5.90 13.04
CA ASN A 305 14.11 -5.85 14.35
C ASN A 305 15.33 -6.79 14.46
N THR A 306 15.41 -7.81 13.60
CA THR A 306 16.52 -8.75 13.58
C THR A 306 17.68 -8.22 12.74
N PHE A 307 17.40 -7.55 11.61
CA PHE A 307 18.43 -7.13 10.65
C PHE A 307 18.75 -5.63 10.64
N GLY A 308 17.94 -4.77 11.28
CA GLY A 308 18.22 -3.32 11.33
C GLY A 308 18.29 -2.65 9.95
N ASN A 309 17.47 -3.09 9.00
CA ASN A 309 17.68 -2.87 7.56
C ASN A 309 17.01 -1.62 6.98
N HIS A 310 16.76 -0.57 7.76
CA HIS A 310 16.18 0.68 7.23
C HIS A 310 17.18 1.41 6.33
N THR A 311 16.83 1.60 5.06
CA THR A 311 17.63 2.34 4.08
C THR A 311 16.76 3.33 3.31
N LEU A 312 17.40 4.36 2.77
CA LEU A 312 16.82 5.26 1.79
C LEU A 312 17.31 4.87 0.39
N PRO A 313 16.58 5.24 -0.68
CA PRO A 313 17.06 5.04 -2.04
C PRO A 313 18.37 5.79 -2.35
N ASP A 314 19.21 5.15 -3.16
CA ASP A 314 20.41 5.76 -3.73
C ASP A 314 20.04 6.73 -4.86
N ALA A 315 19.03 6.37 -5.66
CA ALA A 315 18.52 7.22 -6.73
C ALA A 315 17.01 7.03 -6.96
N VAL A 316 16.33 8.13 -7.28
CA VAL A 316 14.93 8.19 -7.69
C VAL A 316 14.84 8.99 -8.97
N VAL A 317 14.24 8.41 -10.02
CA VAL A 317 13.95 9.09 -11.27
C VAL A 317 12.44 9.09 -11.46
N VAL A 318 11.85 10.28 -11.54
CA VAL A 318 10.42 10.46 -11.78
C VAL A 318 10.22 11.07 -13.16
N LYS A 319 9.38 10.45 -13.97
CA LYS A 319 9.07 10.90 -15.33
C LYS A 319 7.58 11.17 -15.48
N LEU A 320 7.26 12.34 -16.02
CA LEU A 320 5.90 12.71 -16.39
C LEU A 320 5.73 12.53 -17.90
N ARG A 321 4.72 11.75 -18.30
CA ARG A 321 4.48 11.35 -19.70
C ARG A 321 3.07 11.67 -20.13
N SER A 322 2.87 11.72 -21.45
CA SER A 322 1.60 12.06 -22.11
C SER A 322 0.87 10.87 -22.76
N ALA A 323 1.41 9.65 -22.70
CA ALA A 323 0.89 8.52 -23.49
C ALA A 323 0.71 7.23 -22.69
N ARG A 324 1.82 6.62 -22.22
CA ARG A 324 1.80 5.30 -21.57
C ARG A 324 2.87 5.19 -20.49
N PRO A 325 2.68 4.34 -19.48
CA PRO A 325 3.72 4.00 -18.51
C PRO A 325 4.82 3.16 -19.17
N ILE A 326 6.09 3.38 -18.79
CA ILE A 326 7.23 2.64 -19.33
C ILE A 326 8.15 2.20 -18.20
N SER A 327 8.25 0.89 -17.97
CA SER A 327 9.26 0.32 -17.08
C SER A 327 10.60 0.15 -17.79
N PHE A 328 11.68 0.60 -17.17
CA PHE A 328 13.05 0.39 -17.63
C PHE A 328 13.73 -0.84 -17.02
N VAL A 329 12.94 -1.83 -16.56
CA VAL A 329 13.50 -3.10 -16.03
C VAL A 329 14.43 -3.80 -17.02
N GLY A 330 14.23 -3.57 -18.33
CA GLY A 330 15.10 -4.08 -19.40
C GLY A 330 16.56 -3.65 -19.29
N ALA A 331 16.86 -2.55 -18.60
CA ALA A 331 18.23 -2.14 -18.28
C ALA A 331 18.99 -3.20 -17.44
N PHE A 332 18.26 -4.08 -16.76
CA PHE A 332 18.81 -5.08 -15.84
C PHE A 332 18.55 -6.52 -16.28
N GLU A 333 18.11 -6.72 -17.53
CA GLU A 333 17.97 -8.06 -18.13
C GLU A 333 19.32 -8.78 -18.04
N ARG A 334 20.36 -8.20 -18.65
CA ARG A 334 21.74 -8.57 -18.33
C ARG A 334 22.05 -8.15 -16.89
N ALA A 335 22.42 -9.12 -16.05
CA ALA A 335 22.77 -8.84 -14.66
C ALA A 335 23.94 -7.87 -14.55
N VAL A 336 23.77 -6.85 -13.72
CA VAL A 336 24.83 -5.87 -13.42
C VAL A 336 25.97 -6.59 -12.71
N THR A 337 27.16 -6.49 -13.29
CA THR A 337 28.40 -7.02 -12.73
C THR A 337 29.21 -5.88 -12.11
N ARG A 338 30.03 -6.20 -11.11
CA ARG A 338 31.02 -5.26 -10.54
C ARG A 338 32.28 -5.25 -11.41
N GLU A 339 32.91 -4.08 -11.57
CA GLU A 339 34.17 -3.95 -12.31
C GLU A 339 35.35 -4.54 -11.51
N GLY A 340 35.36 -4.34 -10.19
CA GLY A 340 36.31 -4.92 -9.24
C GLY A 340 35.71 -5.29 -7.89
N THR A 341 36.53 -5.85 -7.00
CA THR A 341 36.13 -6.14 -5.62
C THR A 341 36.04 -4.84 -4.83
N GLY A 342 34.85 -4.51 -4.30
CA GLY A 342 34.63 -3.32 -3.47
C GLY A 342 33.84 -2.19 -4.13
N ASP A 343 33.63 -2.23 -5.45
CA ASP A 343 32.97 -1.13 -6.19
C ASP A 343 31.43 -1.07 -5.98
N GLY A 344 30.86 -2.12 -5.39
CA GLY A 344 29.41 -2.24 -5.22
C GLY A 344 28.65 -2.41 -6.55
N HIS A 345 27.33 -2.28 -6.51
CA HIS A 345 26.46 -2.45 -7.69
C HIS A 345 25.76 -1.15 -8.12
N VAL A 346 25.75 -0.11 -7.28
CA VAL A 346 24.99 1.12 -7.51
C VAL A 346 25.46 1.86 -8.75
N ARG A 347 26.78 2.06 -8.91
CA ARG A 347 27.37 2.77 -10.07
C ARG A 347 27.01 2.12 -11.39
N ALA A 348 27.34 0.85 -11.54
CA ALA A 348 27.07 0.10 -12.76
C ALA A 348 25.55 0.00 -13.04
N ALA A 349 24.70 -0.05 -12.01
CA ALA A 349 23.25 -0.01 -12.20
C ALA A 349 22.76 1.37 -12.68
N CYS A 350 23.33 2.46 -12.17
CA CYS A 350 23.05 3.82 -12.62
C CYS A 350 23.48 4.02 -14.07
N GLU A 351 24.66 3.54 -14.46
CA GLU A 351 25.17 3.60 -15.83
C GLU A 351 24.31 2.79 -16.81
N ALA A 352 23.91 1.57 -16.41
CA ALA A 352 23.00 0.74 -17.22
C ALA A 352 21.66 1.44 -17.45
N LEU A 353 21.09 2.06 -16.41
CA LEU A 353 19.85 2.81 -16.52
C LEU A 353 20.02 4.08 -17.37
N ALA A 354 21.11 4.82 -17.17
CA ALA A 354 21.45 6.04 -17.91
C ALA A 354 21.62 5.80 -19.41
N ALA A 355 22.17 4.64 -19.81
CA ALA A 355 22.27 4.25 -21.20
C ALA A 355 20.93 3.75 -21.77
N HIS A 356 20.15 2.98 -20.99
CA HIS A 356 18.94 2.32 -21.46
C HIS A 356 17.75 3.28 -21.66
N VAL A 357 17.57 4.23 -20.74
CA VAL A 357 16.44 5.19 -20.76
C VAL A 357 16.37 5.96 -22.08
N PRO A 358 17.40 6.72 -22.50
CA PRO A 358 17.34 7.49 -23.74
C PRO A 358 17.23 6.59 -24.97
N ALA A 359 17.91 5.43 -24.99
CA ALA A 359 17.82 4.48 -26.10
C ALA A 359 16.38 4.00 -26.33
N VAL A 360 15.63 3.68 -25.28
CA VAL A 360 14.21 3.30 -25.37
C VAL A 360 13.36 4.50 -25.80
N GLU A 361 13.57 5.67 -25.20
CA GLU A 361 12.76 6.86 -25.48
C GLU A 361 12.94 7.35 -26.92
N GLU A 362 14.17 7.34 -27.46
CA GLU A 362 14.47 7.71 -28.84
C GLU A 362 13.94 6.68 -29.83
N SER A 363 14.19 5.38 -29.58
CA SER A 363 13.80 4.31 -30.51
C SER A 363 12.29 4.21 -30.69
N PHE A 364 11.51 4.51 -29.65
CA PHE A 364 10.05 4.42 -29.68
C PHE A 364 9.35 5.78 -29.76
N GLY A 365 10.09 6.90 -29.85
CA GLY A 365 9.52 8.24 -29.83
C GLY A 365 8.69 8.52 -28.58
N ALA A 366 9.16 8.04 -27.43
CA ALA A 366 8.41 7.98 -26.17
C ALA A 366 9.05 8.83 -25.06
N ALA A 367 9.64 9.97 -25.42
CA ALA A 367 10.25 10.90 -24.47
C ALA A 367 9.28 11.32 -23.36
N ALA A 368 9.81 11.52 -22.16
CA ALA A 368 9.06 12.14 -21.07
C ALA A 368 8.98 13.66 -21.28
N ASP A 369 7.87 14.25 -20.86
CA ASP A 369 7.69 15.70 -20.91
C ASP A 369 8.51 16.41 -19.83
N HIS A 370 8.63 15.76 -18.66
CA HIS A 370 9.51 16.18 -17.57
C HIS A 370 10.19 14.96 -16.96
N THR A 371 11.46 15.11 -16.57
CA THR A 371 12.21 14.12 -15.81
C THR A 371 12.87 14.82 -14.62
N TRP A 372 12.63 14.34 -13.41
CA TRP A 372 13.27 14.80 -12.18
C TRP A 372 14.05 13.69 -11.52
N ILE A 373 15.15 14.04 -10.86
CA ILE A 373 16.11 13.09 -10.32
C ILE A 373 16.51 13.49 -8.91
N VAL A 374 16.38 12.56 -7.96
CA VAL A 374 17.02 12.63 -6.65
C VAL A 374 18.13 11.59 -6.65
N ARG A 375 19.35 11.99 -6.27
CA ARG A 375 20.52 11.11 -6.32
C ARG A 375 21.43 11.36 -5.13
N VAL A 376 22.08 10.30 -4.63
CA VAL A 376 22.97 10.34 -3.48
C VAL A 376 24.38 9.90 -3.89
N GLY A 377 25.37 10.72 -3.55
CA GLY A 377 26.79 10.41 -3.74
C GLY A 377 27.25 10.34 -5.20
N GLU A 378 28.57 10.20 -5.40
CA GLU A 378 29.21 10.18 -6.72
C GLU A 378 28.91 8.91 -7.54
N GLN A 379 28.49 7.84 -6.87
CA GLN A 379 28.16 6.57 -7.53
C GLN A 379 26.93 6.70 -8.44
N THR A 380 26.11 7.75 -8.27
CA THR A 380 24.86 7.96 -9.01
C THR A 380 24.98 9.03 -10.11
N GLU A 381 26.20 9.56 -10.34
CA GLU A 381 26.46 10.67 -11.26
C GLU A 381 25.99 10.40 -12.70
N ALA A 382 26.09 9.14 -13.15
CA ALA A 382 25.68 8.75 -14.51
C ALA A 382 24.21 9.07 -14.83
N LEU A 383 23.34 9.21 -13.81
CA LEU A 383 21.94 9.56 -14.01
C LEU A 383 21.72 11.06 -14.26
N ALA A 384 22.67 11.94 -13.91
CA ALA A 384 22.51 13.39 -13.99
C ALA A 384 22.02 13.90 -15.37
N PRO A 385 22.47 13.36 -16.53
CA PRO A 385 22.00 13.81 -17.84
C PRO A 385 20.53 13.47 -18.15
N LEU A 386 19.88 12.60 -17.38
CA LEU A 386 18.52 12.15 -17.69
C LEU A 386 17.43 13.21 -17.40
N GLY A 387 17.72 14.24 -16.60
CA GLY A 387 16.71 15.19 -16.14
C GLY A 387 17.18 16.19 -15.09
N GLU A 388 16.23 16.93 -14.53
CA GLU A 388 16.51 17.97 -13.54
C GLU A 388 16.83 17.36 -12.17
N GLN A 389 18.00 17.66 -11.61
CA GLN A 389 18.38 17.23 -10.26
C GLN A 389 17.68 18.09 -9.20
N VAL A 390 17.06 17.44 -8.22
CA VAL A 390 16.31 18.04 -7.11
C VAL A 390 16.51 17.23 -5.83
N ASN A 391 16.16 17.80 -4.67
CA ASN A 391 15.98 16.99 -3.45
C ASN A 391 14.56 16.40 -3.38
N LEU A 392 14.30 15.49 -2.42
CA LEU A 392 13.00 14.81 -2.33
C LEU A 392 11.83 15.78 -2.10
N ARG A 393 12.01 16.81 -1.27
CA ARG A 393 10.95 17.79 -0.99
C ARG A 393 10.60 18.60 -2.24
N GLU A 394 11.60 19.04 -2.98
CA GLU A 394 11.45 19.72 -4.26
C GLU A 394 10.82 18.81 -5.31
N LEU A 395 11.22 17.53 -5.37
CA LEU A 395 10.65 16.54 -6.26
C LEU A 395 9.15 16.42 -6.05
N VAL A 396 8.71 16.21 -4.80
CA VAL A 396 7.30 16.06 -4.45
C VAL A 396 6.50 17.30 -4.87
N GLY A 397 6.97 18.50 -4.50
CA GLY A 397 6.30 19.76 -4.85
C GLY A 397 6.21 20.00 -6.36
N LYS A 398 7.31 19.80 -7.10
CA LYS A 398 7.34 19.99 -8.57
C LYS A 398 6.45 18.99 -9.30
N VAL A 399 6.41 17.74 -8.86
CA VAL A 399 5.50 16.74 -9.43
C VAL A 399 4.05 17.14 -9.17
N GLY A 400 3.73 17.58 -7.95
CA GLY A 400 2.40 18.08 -7.60
C GLY A 400 1.97 19.26 -8.46
N ASP A 401 2.84 20.26 -8.61
CA ASP A 401 2.59 21.45 -9.45
C ASP A 401 2.38 21.07 -10.92
N ALA A 402 3.23 20.20 -11.48
CA ALA A 402 3.12 19.77 -12.87
C ALA A 402 1.84 18.96 -13.13
N VAL A 403 1.41 18.15 -12.17
CA VAL A 403 0.12 17.44 -12.23
C VAL A 403 -1.04 18.42 -12.19
N ALA A 404 -1.01 19.38 -11.26
CA ALA A 404 -2.05 20.39 -11.13
C ALA A 404 -2.19 21.23 -12.41
N GLU A 405 -1.08 21.65 -13.00
CA GLU A 405 -1.06 22.41 -14.26
C GLU A 405 -1.70 21.61 -15.42
N ARG A 406 -1.40 20.31 -15.53
CA ARG A 406 -1.97 19.45 -16.58
C ARG A 406 -3.46 19.24 -16.45
N LEU A 407 -3.94 19.05 -15.23
CA LEU A 407 -5.36 18.90 -14.96
C LEU A 407 -6.10 20.22 -15.18
N GLY A 408 -5.50 21.35 -14.77
CA GLY A 408 -6.06 22.69 -14.96
C GLY A 408 -6.19 23.12 -16.44
N LYS A 409 -5.30 22.65 -17.33
CA LYS A 409 -5.39 22.93 -18.78
C LYS A 409 -6.50 22.13 -19.50
N ARG A 410 -7.17 21.21 -18.81
CA ARG A 410 -8.20 20.31 -19.39
C ARG A 410 -9.62 20.59 -18.91
N GLY A 411 -9.76 21.32 -17.80
CA GLY A 411 -11.03 21.96 -17.43
C GLY A 411 -11.24 23.21 -18.28
#